data_AF-A0A0K6FPQ4-F1
#
_entry.id   AF-A0A0K6FPQ4-F1
#
_cell.length_a   1.000
_cell.length_b   1.000
_cell.length_c   1.000
_cell.angle_alpha   90.00
_cell.angle_beta   90.00
_cell.angle_gamma   90.00
#
_symmetry.space_group_name_H-M   'P 1'
#
loop_
_entity.id
_entity.type
_entity.pdbx_description
1 polymer ?
#
loop_
_entity_poly.entity_id
_entity_poly.type
_entity_poly.pdbx_seq_one_letter_code
_entity_poly.pdbx_strand_id
1 'polypeptide(L)'
;MLSLKSLAFVLFAANNVLAVGSPFGFASGTTGGAGATQATPSSAAELKTWLEDSVTRNILLDRTYDFTDTEASTGPACKPWTCSPNPQLALDGGIGWCGSNPTTTVSYKKAGTTSIRVKSNKTILGKGTSGWIKGKGLLLSGVSNVIIQNIRISDINPQYVWGGDALYIDNSSKVWVDHNYFKSVGRQFVVTGFGAAKQVTISNNYFDGQSTWSTGCDEHHYWAFLFAGNGDQITFARNYVYHTAGRGPHVGGTSGYSLTIHLFNNYFNDITGHAIDADVGTKLLAEGNYFNNVKTPSTGNTNGAVFAPTTSSMNSQCSSTLGRNCVSNTLAGSGSLTNTANSGAISAFTASVVKSASVMDPGAVASYVLANAGLGKCSLYHPDSGLLVYVSQVCRSIVEESTSYIHESNKTILGKGSSGWIKGKGLRLNGISNVIIQNIRISDINPQYVWGGDALYIDNSSKVWVDHNYGFGAAPQITISNNYFDGQSAGGSGVLTNTANSGAISAFTASAVKSASIMDPGAVPSYVLANAGLGKIN
;
A
#
# COMPACT_ATOMS: atom_id res chain seq x y z
N MET A 1 21.87 -8.30 58.33
CA MET A 1 22.45 -8.03 56.99
C MET A 1 21.94 -9.09 56.02
N LEU A 2 20.86 -8.83 55.28
CA LEU A 2 20.52 -9.58 54.08
C LEU A 2 20.08 -8.57 53.02
N SER A 3 20.91 -8.43 52.00
CA SER A 3 20.74 -7.53 50.86
C SER A 3 19.73 -8.14 49.89
N LEU A 4 18.57 -7.52 49.70
CA LEU A 4 17.72 -7.79 48.54
C LEU A 4 18.39 -7.18 47.30
N LYS A 5 18.99 -8.04 46.47
CA LYS A 5 19.43 -7.66 45.13
C LYS A 5 18.20 -7.57 44.23
N SER A 6 17.82 -6.35 43.84
CA SER A 6 16.86 -6.12 42.77
C SER A 6 17.41 -6.67 41.45
N LEU A 7 16.76 -7.69 40.90
CA LEU A 7 16.95 -8.12 39.52
C LEU A 7 16.25 -7.09 38.61
N ALA A 8 17.03 -6.19 38.01
CA ALA A 8 16.55 -5.38 36.91
C ALA A 8 16.49 -6.25 35.65
N PHE A 9 15.28 -6.69 35.27
CA PHE A 9 15.04 -7.21 33.93
C PHE A 9 15.06 -6.05 32.94
N VAL A 10 16.17 -5.90 32.20
CA VAL A 10 16.20 -5.05 31.01
C VAL A 10 15.44 -5.79 29.91
N LEU A 11 14.16 -5.48 29.76
CA LEU A 11 13.36 -5.93 28.63
C LEU A 11 13.82 -5.13 27.40
N PHE A 12 14.70 -5.70 26.58
CA PHE A 12 14.95 -5.16 25.24
C PHE A 12 13.65 -5.34 24.44
N ALA A 13 12.88 -4.27 24.27
CA ALA A 13 11.79 -4.24 23.30
C ALA A 13 12.41 -4.37 21.90
N ALA A 14 12.31 -5.55 21.31
CA ALA A 14 12.58 -5.74 19.89
C ALA A 14 11.56 -4.90 19.12
N ASN A 15 12.04 -3.89 18.38
CA ASN A 15 11.23 -3.14 17.42
C ASN A 15 10.84 -4.08 16.27
N ASN A 16 9.80 -4.88 16.48
CA ASN A 16 9.23 -5.78 15.49
C ASN A 16 8.44 -4.96 14.48
N VAL A 17 9.09 -4.47 13.42
CA VAL A 17 8.34 -4.04 12.24
C VAL A 17 7.98 -5.30 11.46
N LEU A 18 6.72 -5.74 11.61
CA LEU A 18 6.10 -6.75 10.76
C LEU A 18 5.69 -6.09 9.43
N ALA A 19 5.28 -6.89 8.44
CA ALA A 19 4.61 -6.36 7.26
C ALA A 19 3.50 -5.37 7.67
N VAL A 20 3.44 -4.22 7.01
CA VAL A 20 2.49 -3.15 7.33
C VAL A 20 1.12 -3.52 6.77
N GLY A 21 0.07 -3.40 7.59
CA GLY A 21 -1.28 -3.81 7.22
C GLY A 21 -1.48 -5.32 7.30
N SER A 22 -2.45 -5.85 6.56
CA SER A 22 -2.75 -7.29 6.57
C SER A 22 -3.11 -7.77 5.17
N PRO A 23 -2.66 -8.98 4.78
CA PRO A 23 -3.08 -9.58 3.53
C PRO A 23 -4.60 -9.71 3.48
N PHE A 24 -5.17 -9.46 2.31
CA PHE A 24 -6.60 -9.57 2.03
C PHE A 24 -6.82 -10.39 0.76
N GLY A 25 -8.09 -10.58 0.38
CA GLY A 25 -8.44 -11.36 -0.81
C GLY A 25 -8.00 -12.82 -0.65
N PHE A 26 -7.59 -13.45 -1.74
CA PHE A 26 -7.18 -14.86 -1.71
C PHE A 26 -5.99 -15.14 -0.77
N ALA A 27 -5.06 -14.18 -0.57
CA ALA A 27 -3.94 -14.36 0.35
C ALA A 27 -4.26 -14.05 1.84
N SER A 28 -5.52 -13.82 2.20
CA SER A 28 -5.91 -13.58 3.60
C SER A 28 -5.35 -14.67 4.53
N GLY A 29 -4.75 -14.27 5.64
CA GLY A 29 -4.11 -15.19 6.60
C GLY A 29 -2.66 -15.58 6.26
N THR A 30 -2.05 -14.99 5.23
CA THR A 30 -0.59 -15.06 5.03
C THR A 30 0.13 -14.34 6.17
N THR A 31 1.16 -14.94 6.75
CA THR A 31 1.90 -14.38 7.90
C THR A 31 3.37 -14.13 7.60
N GLY A 32 3.90 -14.68 6.51
CA GLY A 32 5.31 -14.57 6.14
C GLY A 32 6.23 -15.09 7.26
N GLY A 33 7.17 -14.26 7.67
CA GLY A 33 8.10 -14.50 8.77
C GLY A 33 7.59 -14.14 10.16
N ALA A 34 6.28 -14.00 10.38
CA ALA A 34 5.72 -13.63 11.69
C ALA A 34 6.33 -14.44 12.84
N GLY A 35 6.74 -13.75 13.91
CA GLY A 35 7.42 -14.33 15.07
C GLY A 35 8.94 -14.40 14.98
N ALA A 36 9.55 -14.23 13.79
CA ALA A 36 11.00 -14.08 13.68
C ALA A 36 11.44 -12.63 13.96
N THR A 37 12.62 -12.46 14.57
CA THR A 37 13.23 -11.13 14.70
C THR A 37 13.57 -10.56 13.33
N GLN A 38 13.27 -9.29 13.12
CA GLN A 38 13.65 -8.59 11.89
C GLN A 38 15.18 -8.44 11.81
N ALA A 39 15.76 -8.73 10.65
CA ALA A 39 17.19 -8.57 10.38
C ALA A 39 17.42 -7.95 9.00
N THR A 40 18.53 -7.23 8.86
CA THR A 40 18.96 -6.60 7.61
C THR A 40 20.19 -7.32 7.08
N PRO A 41 20.17 -7.83 5.84
CA PRO A 41 21.35 -8.44 5.25
C PRO A 41 22.43 -7.39 5.01
N SER A 42 23.68 -7.74 5.29
CA SER A 42 24.84 -6.88 5.08
C SER A 42 25.20 -6.71 3.60
N SER A 43 24.83 -7.69 2.76
CA SER A 43 25.22 -7.76 1.34
C SER A 43 24.19 -8.50 0.47
N ALA A 44 24.33 -8.37 -0.86
CA ALA A 44 23.53 -9.13 -1.83
C ALA A 44 23.71 -10.66 -1.69
N ALA A 45 24.93 -11.11 -1.39
CA ALA A 45 25.21 -12.53 -1.14
C ALA A 45 24.51 -13.05 0.12
N GLU A 46 24.49 -12.27 1.20
CA GLU A 46 23.76 -12.64 2.42
C GLU A 46 22.24 -12.61 2.20
N LEU A 47 21.72 -11.61 1.49
CA LEU A 47 20.30 -11.58 1.11
C LEU A 47 19.92 -12.85 0.35
N LYS A 48 20.69 -13.22 -0.68
CA LYS A 48 20.44 -14.45 -1.44
C LYS A 48 20.41 -15.68 -0.53
N THR A 49 21.38 -15.79 0.37
CA THR A 49 21.47 -16.91 1.34
C THR A 49 20.23 -16.98 2.23
N TRP A 50 19.82 -15.84 2.80
CA TRP A 50 18.64 -15.77 3.68
C TRP A 50 17.33 -16.06 2.95
N LEU A 51 17.22 -15.72 1.66
CA LEU A 51 16.05 -16.04 0.86
C LEU A 51 15.97 -17.54 0.54
N GLU A 52 17.13 -18.18 0.31
CA GLU A 52 17.24 -19.58 -0.13
C GLU A 52 17.22 -20.60 1.02
N ASP A 53 17.40 -20.18 2.27
CA ASP A 53 17.40 -21.06 3.43
C ASP A 53 15.99 -21.44 3.93
N SER A 54 15.92 -22.48 4.76
CA SER A 54 14.67 -22.96 5.37
C SER A 54 14.28 -22.20 6.65
N VAL A 55 15.02 -21.18 7.06
CA VAL A 55 14.78 -20.45 8.32
C VAL A 55 13.63 -19.47 8.13
N THR A 56 12.72 -19.40 9.10
CA THR A 56 11.67 -18.35 9.09
C THR A 56 12.32 -16.99 9.32
N ARG A 57 12.09 -16.01 8.43
CA ARG A 57 12.80 -14.73 8.48
C ARG A 57 11.91 -13.53 8.19
N ASN A 58 12.14 -12.46 8.94
CA ASN A 58 11.73 -11.10 8.59
C ASN A 58 12.97 -10.33 8.09
N ILE A 59 13.04 -10.09 6.79
CA ILE A 59 14.19 -9.53 6.09
C ILE A 59 13.89 -8.08 5.72
N LEU A 60 14.62 -7.13 6.30
CA LEU A 60 14.50 -5.70 6.00
C LEU A 60 15.58 -5.27 4.99
N LEU A 61 15.16 -4.88 3.80
CA LEU A 61 16.01 -4.30 2.77
C LEU A 61 16.13 -2.80 2.97
N ASP A 62 17.29 -2.32 3.40
CA ASP A 62 17.55 -0.90 3.70
C ASP A 62 18.42 -0.19 2.65
N ARG A 63 18.78 -0.89 1.57
CA ARG A 63 19.67 -0.43 0.51
C ARG A 63 19.40 -1.21 -0.78
N THR A 64 20.13 -0.84 -1.82
CA THR A 64 20.17 -1.61 -3.06
C THR A 64 21.04 -2.85 -2.91
N TYR A 65 20.44 -4.01 -3.14
CA TYR A 65 21.13 -5.29 -3.27
C TYR A 65 21.30 -5.58 -4.76
N ASP A 66 22.45 -5.20 -5.29
CA ASP A 66 22.75 -5.24 -6.73
C ASP A 66 23.41 -6.57 -7.13
N PHE A 67 22.75 -7.29 -8.05
CA PHE A 67 23.23 -8.54 -8.65
C PHE A 67 23.68 -8.37 -10.11
N THR A 68 23.58 -7.16 -10.68
CA THR A 68 23.72 -6.90 -12.12
C THR A 68 25.02 -7.47 -12.70
N ASP A 69 26.14 -7.22 -12.02
CA ASP A 69 27.48 -7.58 -12.50
C ASP A 69 28.07 -8.80 -11.80
N THR A 70 27.26 -9.57 -11.06
CA THR A 70 27.74 -10.81 -10.42
C THR A 70 28.00 -11.90 -11.44
N GLU A 71 27.35 -11.84 -12.60
CA GLU A 71 27.50 -12.80 -13.70
C GLU A 71 27.26 -12.10 -15.05
N ALA A 72 28.23 -12.17 -15.98
CA ALA A 72 28.07 -11.69 -17.35
C ALA A 72 28.19 -12.85 -18.36
N SER A 73 27.52 -12.72 -19.50
CA SER A 73 27.62 -13.71 -20.58
C SER A 73 27.42 -13.08 -21.96
N THR A 74 27.94 -13.74 -22.97
CA THR A 74 27.64 -13.48 -24.38
C THR A 74 26.89 -14.71 -24.92
N GLY A 75 25.91 -14.50 -25.79
CA GLY A 75 25.14 -15.61 -26.35
C GLY A 75 24.27 -15.24 -27.56
N PRO A 76 23.66 -16.26 -28.18
CA PRO A 76 22.78 -16.06 -29.32
C PRO A 76 21.47 -15.37 -28.91
N ALA A 77 21.03 -14.47 -29.78
CA ALA A 77 19.77 -13.75 -29.69
C ALA A 77 19.16 -13.59 -31.08
N CYS A 78 17.94 -13.07 -31.16
CA CYS A 78 17.27 -12.74 -32.41
C CYS A 78 16.54 -11.40 -32.34
N LYS A 79 16.17 -10.92 -33.54
CA LYS A 79 15.49 -9.65 -33.80
C LYS A 79 14.06 -9.89 -34.30
N PRO A 80 13.13 -10.35 -33.44
CA PRO A 80 11.75 -10.60 -33.86
C PRO A 80 10.95 -9.32 -34.11
N TRP A 81 11.37 -8.18 -33.55
CA TRP A 81 10.74 -6.88 -33.78
C TRP A 81 11.66 -5.99 -34.61
N THR A 82 11.10 -5.36 -35.65
CA THR A 82 11.82 -4.53 -36.63
C THR A 82 11.44 -3.06 -36.54
N CYS A 83 10.76 -2.63 -35.47
CA CYS A 83 10.40 -1.25 -35.24
C CYS A 83 11.63 -0.39 -34.86
N SER A 84 11.45 0.93 -34.74
CA SER A 84 12.48 1.92 -34.39
C SER A 84 11.94 2.91 -33.35
N PRO A 85 12.78 3.51 -32.47
CA PRO A 85 14.25 3.46 -32.48
C PRO A 85 14.86 2.24 -31.77
N ASN A 86 14.17 1.69 -30.76
CA ASN A 86 14.78 0.75 -29.82
C ASN A 86 13.93 -0.53 -29.68
N PRO A 87 13.94 -1.44 -30.66
CA PRO A 87 13.27 -2.72 -30.52
C PRO A 87 13.94 -3.54 -29.42
N GLN A 88 13.14 -4.24 -28.62
CA GLN A 88 13.66 -5.33 -27.82
C GLN A 88 14.32 -6.39 -28.71
N LEU A 89 15.27 -7.11 -28.16
CA LEU A 89 15.79 -8.36 -28.73
C LEU A 89 15.28 -9.53 -27.89
N ALA A 90 15.44 -10.76 -28.37
CA ALA A 90 15.14 -11.94 -27.57
C ALA A 90 16.38 -12.82 -27.46
N LEU A 91 16.74 -13.21 -26.24
CA LEU A 91 17.74 -14.26 -26.04
C LEU A 91 17.15 -15.58 -26.50
N ASP A 92 17.91 -16.37 -27.24
CA ASP A 92 17.41 -17.68 -27.72
C ASP A 92 17.38 -18.71 -26.57
N GLY A 93 18.25 -18.55 -25.57
CA GLY A 93 18.25 -19.36 -24.35
C GLY A 93 18.46 -20.86 -24.56
N GLY A 94 18.82 -21.30 -25.78
CA GLY A 94 18.95 -22.71 -26.15
C GLY A 94 17.61 -23.46 -26.24
N ILE A 95 16.48 -22.75 -26.17
CA ILE A 95 15.12 -23.33 -26.24
C ILE A 95 14.50 -23.24 -27.64
N GLY A 96 15.25 -22.72 -28.62
CA GLY A 96 14.79 -22.57 -30.01
C GLY A 96 13.70 -21.52 -30.19
N TRP A 97 13.55 -20.59 -29.24
CA TRP A 97 12.51 -19.55 -29.27
C TRP A 97 12.67 -18.66 -30.50
N CYS A 98 13.91 -18.41 -30.92
CA CYS A 98 14.17 -17.55 -32.06
C CYS A 98 13.60 -18.09 -33.38
N GLY A 99 13.42 -19.41 -33.52
CA GLY A 99 12.86 -20.01 -34.72
C GLY A 99 13.57 -19.51 -36.00
N SER A 100 12.80 -18.92 -36.92
CA SER A 100 13.30 -18.34 -38.17
C SER A 100 13.66 -16.85 -38.09
N ASN A 101 13.56 -16.21 -36.93
CA ASN A 101 13.86 -14.78 -36.79
C ASN A 101 15.35 -14.49 -37.04
N PRO A 102 15.70 -13.31 -37.59
CA PRO A 102 17.09 -12.92 -37.82
C PRO A 102 17.91 -12.99 -36.54
N THR A 103 19.03 -13.73 -36.57
CA THR A 103 19.86 -13.98 -35.40
C THR A 103 20.98 -12.95 -35.26
N THR A 104 21.49 -12.82 -34.03
CA THR A 104 22.62 -11.97 -33.68
C THR A 104 23.30 -12.52 -32.41
N THR A 105 24.42 -11.94 -32.02
CA THR A 105 25.11 -12.26 -30.76
C THR A 105 25.14 -11.02 -29.88
N VAL A 106 24.78 -11.18 -28.61
CA VAL A 106 24.67 -10.06 -27.65
C VAL A 106 25.38 -10.38 -26.35
N SER A 107 25.85 -9.34 -25.68
CA SER A 107 26.31 -9.40 -24.30
C SER A 107 25.18 -9.01 -23.36
N TYR A 108 24.95 -9.81 -22.32
CA TYR A 108 23.87 -9.59 -21.37
C TYR A 108 24.31 -9.94 -19.95
N LYS A 109 23.54 -9.47 -18.96
CA LYS A 109 23.79 -9.75 -17.55
C LYS A 109 23.21 -11.11 -17.21
N LYS A 110 24.04 -12.14 -17.11
CA LYS A 110 23.61 -13.52 -16.86
C LYS A 110 22.87 -13.65 -15.52
N ALA A 111 23.19 -12.79 -14.54
CA ALA A 111 22.49 -12.78 -13.27
C ALA A 111 20.96 -12.63 -13.44
N GLY A 112 20.50 -11.86 -14.43
CA GLY A 112 19.07 -11.65 -14.68
C GLY A 112 18.34 -12.85 -15.27
N THR A 113 19.03 -13.77 -15.95
CA THR A 113 18.38 -14.93 -16.60
C THR A 113 18.00 -16.04 -15.63
N THR A 114 18.40 -15.92 -14.36
CA THR A 114 17.99 -16.81 -13.28
C THR A 114 17.47 -16.01 -12.10
N SER A 115 16.48 -16.56 -11.39
CA SER A 115 15.88 -15.90 -10.22
C SER A 115 16.46 -16.42 -8.90
N ILE A 116 16.42 -15.59 -7.85
CA ILE A 116 16.72 -16.01 -6.47
C ILE A 116 15.56 -16.87 -5.98
N ARG A 117 15.84 -18.07 -5.48
CA ARG A 117 14.78 -18.95 -4.95
C ARG A 117 14.39 -18.51 -3.55
N VAL A 118 13.16 -18.05 -3.37
CA VAL A 118 12.62 -17.68 -2.06
C VAL A 118 11.95 -18.92 -1.45
N LYS A 119 12.38 -19.33 -0.26
CA LYS A 119 11.76 -20.42 0.51
C LYS A 119 10.54 -19.95 1.30
N SER A 120 9.83 -20.90 1.91
CA SER A 120 8.65 -20.63 2.75
C SER A 120 8.98 -19.76 3.97
N ASN A 121 7.92 -19.15 4.54
CA ASN A 121 7.93 -18.38 5.78
C ASN A 121 8.91 -17.20 5.77
N LYS A 122 8.80 -16.37 4.73
CA LYS A 122 9.64 -15.18 4.54
C LYS A 122 8.77 -13.93 4.49
N THR A 123 9.16 -12.89 5.22
CA THR A 123 8.74 -11.51 4.95
C THR A 123 9.93 -10.78 4.37
N ILE A 124 9.79 -10.21 3.19
CA ILE A 124 10.77 -9.34 2.55
C ILE A 124 10.17 -7.94 2.54
N LEU A 125 10.74 -7.04 3.34
CA LEU A 125 10.21 -5.69 3.56
C LEU A 125 11.26 -4.65 3.18
N GLY A 126 10.92 -3.63 2.40
CA GLY A 126 11.83 -2.51 2.15
C GLY A 126 11.70 -1.40 3.19
N LYS A 127 12.82 -0.76 3.55
CA LYS A 127 12.89 0.43 4.41
C LYS A 127 12.73 1.69 3.58
N GLY A 128 11.69 2.48 3.85
CA GLY A 128 11.36 3.70 3.12
C GLY A 128 11.31 3.43 1.62
N THR A 129 12.19 4.09 0.88
CA THR A 129 12.38 3.91 -0.57
C THR A 129 13.71 3.25 -0.95
N SER A 130 14.43 2.69 0.02
CA SER A 130 15.81 2.21 -0.18
C SER A 130 15.92 0.72 -0.52
N GLY A 131 14.92 -0.09 -0.18
CA GLY A 131 14.98 -1.55 -0.33
C GLY A 131 14.82 -2.03 -1.77
N TRP A 132 15.93 -2.27 -2.47
CA TRP A 132 15.91 -2.66 -3.89
C TRP A 132 16.59 -4.01 -4.11
N ILE A 133 16.02 -4.82 -5.01
CA ILE A 133 16.67 -5.97 -5.64
C ILE A 133 16.90 -5.61 -7.10
N LYS A 134 18.17 -5.47 -7.49
CA LYS A 134 18.54 -4.98 -8.82
C LYS A 134 19.26 -6.06 -9.62
N GLY A 135 18.92 -6.20 -10.90
CA GLY A 135 19.60 -7.10 -11.83
C GLY A 135 19.21 -8.58 -11.72
N LYS A 136 18.29 -8.94 -10.81
CA LYS A 136 17.84 -10.32 -10.59
C LYS A 136 16.41 -10.38 -10.05
N GLY A 137 15.64 -11.37 -10.49
CA GLY A 137 14.26 -11.62 -10.05
C GLY A 137 14.14 -12.59 -8.88
N LEU A 138 12.89 -12.85 -8.45
CA LEU A 138 12.54 -13.78 -7.39
C LEU A 138 11.71 -14.96 -7.93
N LEU A 139 12.00 -16.17 -7.42
CA LEU A 139 11.28 -17.40 -7.75
C LEU A 139 10.72 -18.04 -6.48
N LEU A 140 9.40 -18.18 -6.42
CA LEU A 140 8.67 -18.94 -5.42
C LEU A 140 8.23 -20.23 -6.09
N SER A 141 8.87 -21.36 -5.76
CA SER A 141 8.58 -22.65 -6.41
C SER A 141 8.47 -23.76 -5.39
N GLY A 142 7.25 -24.29 -5.21
CA GLY A 142 6.94 -25.32 -4.22
C GLY A 142 6.94 -24.79 -2.78
N VAL A 143 6.57 -23.53 -2.57
CA VAL A 143 6.67 -22.84 -1.26
C VAL A 143 5.35 -22.28 -0.79
N SER A 144 5.27 -21.92 0.48
CA SER A 144 4.09 -21.29 1.04
C SER A 144 4.45 -20.19 2.04
N ASN A 145 3.52 -19.26 2.25
CA ASN A 145 3.58 -18.26 3.31
C ASN A 145 4.73 -17.26 3.10
N VAL A 146 4.61 -16.43 2.06
CA VAL A 146 5.62 -15.42 1.70
C VAL A 146 4.96 -14.04 1.57
N ILE A 147 5.55 -13.04 2.20
CA ILE A 147 5.17 -11.63 2.04
C ILE A 147 6.34 -10.90 1.36
N ILE A 148 6.03 -10.15 0.30
CA ILE A 148 6.96 -9.28 -0.42
C ILE A 148 6.34 -7.89 -0.41
N GLN A 149 6.92 -6.97 0.36
CA GLN A 149 6.32 -5.67 0.60
C GLN A 149 7.30 -4.51 0.52
N ASN A 150 6.87 -3.41 -0.11
CA ASN A 150 7.59 -2.14 -0.14
C ASN A 150 9.03 -2.24 -0.68
N ILE A 151 9.29 -3.13 -1.65
CA ILE A 151 10.59 -3.22 -2.32
C ILE A 151 10.51 -2.79 -3.78
N ARG A 152 11.66 -2.41 -4.35
CA ARG A 152 11.83 -2.27 -5.79
C ARG A 152 12.48 -3.50 -6.38
N ILE A 153 11.94 -4.03 -7.48
CA ILE A 153 12.56 -5.09 -8.29
C ILE A 153 12.77 -4.52 -9.69
N SER A 154 14.02 -4.32 -10.11
CA SER A 154 14.30 -3.63 -11.37
C SER A 154 15.61 -3.98 -12.07
N ASP A 155 15.75 -3.44 -13.27
CA ASP A 155 16.97 -3.42 -14.10
C ASP A 155 17.44 -4.83 -14.48
N ILE A 156 16.49 -5.68 -14.86
CA ILE A 156 16.72 -7.08 -15.21
C ILE A 156 16.73 -7.17 -16.75
N ASN A 157 17.87 -6.87 -17.38
CA ASN A 157 18.06 -6.99 -18.83
C ASN A 157 16.89 -6.41 -19.67
N PRO A 158 16.48 -5.13 -19.49
CA PRO A 158 15.28 -4.57 -20.14
C PRO A 158 15.29 -4.64 -21.68
N GLN A 159 16.47 -4.67 -22.30
CA GLN A 159 16.62 -4.82 -23.75
C GLN A 159 16.24 -6.21 -24.27
N TYR A 160 16.24 -7.24 -23.42
CA TYR A 160 16.22 -8.63 -23.83
C TYR A 160 15.01 -9.39 -23.28
N VAL A 161 14.09 -9.79 -24.15
CA VAL A 161 13.12 -10.86 -23.86
C VAL A 161 13.89 -12.13 -23.55
N TRP A 162 13.41 -12.90 -22.56
CA TRP A 162 14.15 -13.98 -21.89
C TRP A 162 15.39 -13.54 -21.10
N GLY A 163 15.65 -12.23 -21.00
CA GLY A 163 16.68 -11.66 -20.15
C GLY A 163 16.37 -11.74 -18.64
N GLY A 164 15.12 -11.97 -18.28
CA GLY A 164 14.68 -12.23 -16.90
C GLY A 164 13.24 -11.78 -16.62
N ASP A 165 12.64 -12.40 -15.61
CA ASP A 165 11.36 -12.00 -15.01
C ASP A 165 11.62 -11.44 -13.61
N ALA A 166 10.77 -10.51 -13.14
CA ALA A 166 10.93 -9.95 -11.80
C ALA A 166 10.38 -10.86 -10.69
N LEU A 167 9.19 -11.43 -10.88
CA LEU A 167 8.58 -12.35 -9.92
C LEU A 167 7.95 -13.55 -10.63
N TYR A 168 8.44 -14.74 -10.30
CA TYR A 168 7.92 -16.01 -10.79
C TYR A 168 7.35 -16.80 -9.61
N ILE A 169 6.04 -17.11 -9.65
CA ILE A 169 5.32 -17.95 -8.69
C ILE A 169 4.88 -19.26 -9.35
N ASP A 170 5.40 -20.39 -8.91
CA ASP A 170 5.04 -21.71 -9.43
C ASP A 170 4.71 -22.67 -8.29
N ASN A 171 3.60 -23.39 -8.40
CA ASN A 171 3.19 -24.41 -7.42
C ASN A 171 3.33 -23.92 -5.96
N SER A 172 2.82 -22.73 -5.67
CA SER A 172 3.04 -22.03 -4.40
C SER A 172 1.74 -21.47 -3.84
N SER A 173 1.71 -21.19 -2.53
CA SER A 173 0.50 -20.68 -1.89
C SER A 173 0.72 -19.65 -0.79
N LYS A 174 -0.33 -18.88 -0.45
CA LYS A 174 -0.28 -17.86 0.62
C LYS A 174 0.84 -16.86 0.35
N VAL A 175 0.70 -16.13 -0.75
CA VAL A 175 1.68 -15.14 -1.21
C VAL A 175 1.03 -13.77 -1.26
N TRP A 176 1.61 -12.81 -0.56
CA TRP A 176 1.16 -11.42 -0.60
C TRP A 176 2.26 -10.51 -1.16
N VAL A 177 1.96 -9.87 -2.29
CA VAL A 177 2.87 -8.97 -3.01
C VAL A 177 2.27 -7.57 -2.94
N ASP A 178 2.81 -6.71 -2.08
CA ASP A 178 2.17 -5.46 -1.70
C ASP A 178 3.08 -4.22 -1.74
N HIS A 179 2.61 -3.07 -2.24
CA HIS A 179 3.38 -1.82 -2.25
C HIS A 179 4.75 -1.88 -2.94
N ASN A 180 4.96 -2.82 -3.87
CA ASN A 180 6.24 -2.95 -4.55
C ASN A 180 6.29 -2.07 -5.81
N TYR A 181 7.51 -1.80 -6.28
CA TYR A 181 7.76 -1.08 -7.51
C TYR A 181 8.53 -1.97 -8.50
N PHE A 182 7.95 -2.20 -9.67
CA PHE A 182 8.52 -3.01 -10.75
C PHE A 182 8.86 -2.13 -11.93
N LYS A 183 10.09 -2.21 -12.44
CA LYS A 183 10.56 -1.38 -13.56
C LYS A 183 11.70 -2.03 -14.33
N SER A 184 11.79 -1.75 -15.64
CA SER A 184 12.95 -2.12 -16.48
C SER A 184 13.30 -3.61 -16.40
N VAL A 185 12.32 -4.46 -16.72
CA VAL A 185 12.44 -5.93 -16.74
C VAL A 185 12.39 -6.41 -18.18
N GLY A 186 13.23 -7.35 -18.57
CA GLY A 186 13.32 -7.82 -19.95
C GLY A 186 12.07 -8.54 -20.43
N ARG A 187 11.43 -9.31 -19.53
CA ARG A 187 10.17 -10.01 -19.78
C ARG A 187 9.16 -9.74 -18.66
N GLN A 188 8.66 -10.75 -17.94
CA GLN A 188 7.46 -10.60 -17.12
C GLN A 188 7.71 -9.78 -15.84
N PHE A 189 6.82 -8.84 -15.51
CA PHE A 189 6.79 -8.30 -14.15
C PHE A 189 6.36 -9.38 -13.16
N VAL A 190 5.26 -10.08 -13.46
CA VAL A 190 4.81 -11.23 -12.68
C VAL A 190 4.40 -12.36 -13.60
N VAL A 191 4.87 -13.57 -13.31
CA VAL A 191 4.49 -14.78 -14.04
C VAL A 191 4.11 -15.89 -13.07
N THR A 192 3.03 -16.62 -13.38
CA THR A 192 2.78 -17.92 -12.77
C THR A 192 3.25 -19.05 -13.68
N GLY A 193 3.75 -20.11 -13.06
CA GLY A 193 4.19 -21.32 -13.75
C GLY A 193 3.02 -22.15 -14.21
N PHE A 194 3.26 -23.42 -14.53
CA PHE A 194 2.17 -24.36 -14.83
C PHE A 194 1.58 -24.98 -13.56
N GLY A 195 2.31 -24.96 -12.44
CA GLY A 195 1.78 -25.34 -11.14
C GLY A 195 0.96 -24.22 -10.50
N ALA A 196 -0.02 -24.58 -9.67
CA ALA A 196 -0.97 -23.66 -9.09
C ALA A 196 -0.32 -22.57 -8.20
N ALA A 197 -0.61 -21.30 -8.47
CA ALA A 197 -0.43 -20.17 -7.57
C ALA A 197 -1.73 -19.91 -6.80
N LYS A 198 -1.87 -20.54 -5.63
CA LYS A 198 -3.11 -20.50 -4.81
C LYS A 198 -3.02 -19.46 -3.71
N GLN A 199 -4.14 -18.85 -3.34
CA GLN A 199 -4.15 -17.90 -2.21
C GLN A 199 -3.11 -16.77 -2.41
N VAL A 200 -3.14 -16.14 -3.59
CA VAL A 200 -2.20 -15.06 -3.95
C VAL A 200 -2.94 -13.74 -4.02
N THR A 201 -2.34 -12.69 -3.46
CA THR A 201 -2.82 -11.31 -3.58
C THR A 201 -1.67 -10.43 -4.04
N ILE A 202 -1.89 -9.73 -5.16
CA ILE A 202 -0.99 -8.74 -5.73
C ILE A 202 -1.69 -7.39 -5.59
N SER A 203 -1.25 -6.56 -4.65
CA SER A 203 -1.95 -5.35 -4.25
C SER A 203 -1.11 -4.09 -4.12
N ASN A 204 -1.69 -2.93 -4.42
CA ASN A 204 -1.02 -1.63 -4.23
C ASN A 204 0.38 -1.55 -4.86
N ASN A 205 0.69 -2.35 -5.88
CA ASN A 205 1.99 -2.30 -6.55
C ASN A 205 1.97 -1.27 -7.66
N TYR A 206 3.13 -0.69 -7.95
CA TYR A 206 3.34 0.12 -9.14
C TYR A 206 4.16 -0.68 -10.15
N PHE A 207 3.52 -1.01 -11.28
CA PHE A 207 4.12 -1.62 -12.44
C PHE A 207 4.36 -0.54 -13.50
N ASP A 208 5.61 -0.09 -13.58
CA ASP A 208 6.03 0.97 -14.48
C ASP A 208 6.65 0.38 -15.74
N GLY A 209 5.85 0.36 -16.79
CA GLY A 209 6.22 -0.17 -18.09
C GLY A 209 7.08 0.77 -18.94
N GLN A 210 7.42 1.97 -18.49
CA GLN A 210 8.34 2.83 -19.23
C GLN A 210 9.72 2.18 -19.35
N SER A 211 10.12 1.90 -20.60
CA SER A 211 11.38 1.25 -20.93
C SER A 211 11.96 1.81 -22.22
N THR A 212 13.28 2.03 -22.26
CA THR A 212 13.97 2.45 -23.49
C THR A 212 13.78 1.45 -24.64
N TRP A 213 13.65 0.16 -24.32
CA TRP A 213 13.41 -0.90 -25.30
C TRP A 213 12.03 -1.50 -25.11
N SER A 214 11.26 -1.58 -26.19
CA SER A 214 9.95 -2.26 -26.20
C SER A 214 9.73 -3.05 -27.49
N THR A 215 8.75 -3.95 -27.48
CA THR A 215 8.34 -4.70 -28.67
C THR A 215 7.68 -3.82 -29.73
N GLY A 216 7.11 -2.68 -29.31
CA GLY A 216 6.49 -1.67 -30.19
C GLY A 216 7.39 -0.49 -30.53
N CYS A 217 8.58 -0.40 -29.93
CA CYS A 217 9.49 0.75 -30.00
C CYS A 217 8.88 2.10 -29.60
N ASP A 218 7.82 2.04 -28.81
CA ASP A 218 7.03 3.15 -28.27
C ASP A 218 7.23 3.34 -26.76
N GLU A 219 8.28 2.72 -26.21
CA GLU A 219 8.64 2.75 -24.79
C GLU A 219 7.68 2.02 -23.83
N HIS A 220 6.64 1.35 -24.35
CA HIS A 220 5.65 0.62 -23.55
C HIS A 220 6.00 -0.87 -23.35
N HIS A 221 6.06 -1.32 -22.09
CA HIS A 221 6.39 -2.70 -21.76
C HIS A 221 5.26 -3.69 -22.10
N TYR A 222 5.51 -4.67 -22.96
CA TYR A 222 4.49 -5.66 -23.37
C TYR A 222 4.29 -6.81 -22.38
N TRP A 223 5.32 -7.15 -21.61
CA TRP A 223 5.36 -8.37 -20.80
C TRP A 223 4.97 -8.07 -19.36
N ALA A 224 3.74 -7.62 -19.11
CA ALA A 224 3.33 -7.26 -17.76
C ALA A 224 3.05 -8.51 -16.89
N PHE A 225 1.96 -9.23 -17.16
CA PHE A 225 1.49 -10.35 -16.33
C PHE A 225 1.08 -11.56 -17.15
N LEU A 226 1.64 -12.73 -16.83
CA LEU A 226 1.23 -14.00 -17.42
C LEU A 226 0.80 -14.96 -16.32
N PHE A 227 -0.50 -15.21 -16.24
CA PHE A 227 -1.08 -16.16 -15.28
C PHE A 227 -1.51 -17.44 -16.01
N ALA A 228 -0.76 -18.52 -15.82
CA ALA A 228 -0.88 -19.76 -16.59
C ALA A 228 -0.97 -21.04 -15.73
N GLY A 229 -1.00 -20.91 -14.40
CA GLY A 229 -0.96 -22.05 -13.48
C GLY A 229 -2.29 -22.77 -13.34
N ASN A 230 -2.25 -24.10 -13.34
CA ASN A 230 -3.47 -24.90 -13.17
C ASN A 230 -4.02 -24.79 -11.75
N GLY A 231 -5.14 -24.09 -11.58
CA GLY A 231 -5.76 -23.86 -10.28
C GLY A 231 -5.31 -22.56 -9.60
N ASP A 232 -4.80 -21.60 -10.36
CA ASP A 232 -4.47 -20.27 -9.86
C ASP A 232 -5.69 -19.62 -9.19
N GLN A 233 -5.44 -18.98 -8.04
CA GLN A 233 -6.41 -18.19 -7.29
C GLN A 233 -5.76 -16.87 -6.87
N ILE A 234 -6.00 -15.83 -7.67
CA ILE A 234 -5.26 -14.56 -7.57
C ILE A 234 -6.24 -13.40 -7.38
N THR A 235 -5.99 -12.61 -6.34
CA THR A 235 -6.57 -11.28 -6.17
C THR A 235 -5.58 -10.27 -6.73
N PHE A 236 -5.98 -9.47 -7.71
CA PHE A 236 -5.16 -8.42 -8.30
C PHE A 236 -5.88 -7.09 -8.06
N ALA A 237 -5.42 -6.31 -7.09
CA ALA A 237 -6.21 -5.17 -6.61
C ALA A 237 -5.41 -3.91 -6.32
N ARG A 238 -5.96 -2.75 -6.69
CA ARG A 238 -5.37 -1.42 -6.34
C ARG A 238 -3.96 -1.20 -6.91
N ASN A 239 -3.59 -1.93 -7.94
CA ASN A 239 -2.29 -1.76 -8.59
C ASN A 239 -2.35 -0.59 -9.58
N TYR A 240 -1.22 0.09 -9.73
CA TYR A 240 -0.98 1.02 -10.82
C TYR A 240 -0.28 0.28 -11.95
N VAL A 241 -0.96 0.10 -13.07
CA VAL A 241 -0.41 -0.51 -14.29
C VAL A 241 -0.27 0.60 -15.30
N TYR A 242 0.98 1.01 -15.57
CA TYR A 242 1.27 2.21 -16.32
C TYR A 242 2.20 1.94 -17.49
N HIS A 243 1.91 2.54 -18.65
CA HIS A 243 2.82 2.59 -19.80
C HIS A 243 3.18 1.18 -20.30
N THR A 244 2.17 0.32 -20.46
CA THR A 244 2.32 -1.08 -20.93
C THR A 244 1.69 -1.29 -22.30
N ALA A 245 2.04 -2.39 -22.99
CA ALA A 245 1.52 -2.69 -24.33
C ALA A 245 0.75 -4.02 -24.42
N GLY A 246 0.78 -4.86 -23.40
CA GLY A 246 0.15 -6.18 -23.47
C GLY A 246 0.14 -6.91 -22.14
N ARG A 247 -0.53 -8.07 -22.13
CA ARG A 247 -0.52 -9.00 -20.99
C ARG A 247 -0.90 -8.32 -19.68
N GLY A 248 -1.97 -7.52 -19.67
CA GLY A 248 -2.35 -6.66 -18.55
C GLY A 248 -3.66 -7.02 -17.86
N PRO A 249 -3.95 -8.27 -17.43
CA PRO A 249 -3.13 -9.49 -17.50
C PRO A 249 -3.45 -10.40 -18.70
N HIS A 250 -2.50 -11.24 -19.12
CA HIS A 250 -2.81 -12.47 -19.86
C HIS A 250 -3.12 -13.61 -18.89
N VAL A 251 -4.22 -14.33 -19.12
CA VAL A 251 -4.70 -15.40 -18.23
C VAL A 251 -5.07 -16.64 -19.04
N GLY A 252 -4.62 -17.81 -18.60
CA GLY A 252 -4.95 -19.09 -19.22
C GLY A 252 -4.01 -19.48 -20.37
N GLY A 253 -4.56 -20.18 -21.36
CA GLY A 253 -3.82 -20.60 -22.57
C GLY A 253 -3.44 -22.08 -22.61
N THR A 254 -3.72 -22.85 -21.54
CA THR A 254 -3.51 -24.31 -21.51
C THR A 254 -4.84 -25.03 -21.36
N SER A 255 -5.16 -25.92 -22.31
CA SER A 255 -6.39 -26.70 -22.27
C SER A 255 -6.46 -27.60 -21.03
N GLY A 256 -7.64 -27.68 -20.41
CA GLY A 256 -7.87 -28.43 -19.17
C GLY A 256 -7.45 -27.71 -17.89
N TYR A 257 -6.80 -26.55 -17.97
CA TYR A 257 -6.47 -25.74 -16.79
C TYR A 257 -7.66 -24.86 -16.39
N SER A 258 -7.73 -24.50 -15.11
CA SER A 258 -8.71 -23.54 -14.62
C SER A 258 -8.05 -22.51 -13.70
N LEU A 259 -8.32 -21.23 -13.95
CA LEU A 259 -7.75 -20.11 -13.21
C LEU A 259 -8.86 -19.17 -12.75
N THR A 260 -8.83 -18.76 -11.48
CA THR A 260 -9.81 -17.84 -10.89
C THR A 260 -9.13 -16.54 -10.48
N ILE A 261 -9.41 -15.46 -11.21
CA ILE A 261 -8.74 -14.17 -11.02
C ILE A 261 -9.78 -13.10 -10.65
N HIS A 262 -9.61 -12.48 -9.48
CA HIS A 262 -10.43 -11.35 -9.05
C HIS A 262 -9.64 -10.05 -9.21
N LEU A 263 -9.98 -9.27 -10.24
CA LEU A 263 -9.40 -7.96 -10.55
C LEU A 263 -10.29 -6.85 -10.00
N PHE A 264 -9.81 -6.03 -9.07
CA PHE A 264 -10.62 -4.89 -8.64
C PHE A 264 -9.85 -3.64 -8.26
N ASN A 265 -10.44 -2.48 -8.56
CA ASN A 265 -9.90 -1.16 -8.25
C ASN A 265 -8.45 -0.93 -8.72
N ASN A 266 -8.03 -1.56 -9.81
CA ASN A 266 -6.74 -1.26 -10.42
C ASN A 266 -6.87 -0.03 -11.32
N TYR A 267 -5.78 0.72 -11.44
CA TYR A 267 -5.67 1.83 -12.37
C TYR A 267 -4.78 1.41 -13.55
N PHE A 268 -5.42 1.12 -14.69
CA PHE A 268 -4.75 0.88 -15.96
C PHE A 268 -4.64 2.20 -16.70
N ASN A 269 -3.43 2.67 -16.93
CA ASN A 269 -3.17 3.99 -17.47
C ASN A 269 -2.16 3.93 -18.60
N ASP A 270 -2.48 4.55 -19.73
CA ASP A 270 -1.57 4.68 -20.87
C ASP A 270 -1.11 3.30 -21.38
N ILE A 271 -2.00 2.63 -22.11
CA ILE A 271 -1.76 1.28 -22.64
C ILE A 271 -1.97 1.29 -24.15
N THR A 272 -0.86 1.25 -24.90
CA THR A 272 -0.86 1.37 -26.38
C THR A 272 -1.33 0.10 -27.09
N GLY A 273 -1.35 -1.03 -26.39
CA GLY A 273 -1.91 -2.29 -26.90
C GLY A 273 -3.13 -2.75 -26.11
N HIS A 274 -3.00 -3.81 -25.31
CA HIS A 274 -4.14 -4.41 -24.61
C HIS A 274 -3.89 -4.70 -23.13
N ALA A 275 -4.99 -4.74 -22.36
CA ALA A 275 -4.98 -5.11 -20.94
C ALA A 275 -5.44 -6.57 -20.75
N ILE A 276 -6.74 -6.81 -20.53
CA ILE A 276 -7.26 -8.14 -20.24
C ILE A 276 -7.17 -9.03 -21.49
N ASP A 277 -6.35 -10.07 -21.42
CA ASP A 277 -6.21 -11.09 -22.44
C ASP A 277 -6.53 -12.47 -21.85
N ALA A 278 -7.82 -12.81 -21.87
CA ALA A 278 -8.34 -14.02 -21.23
C ALA A 278 -8.47 -15.16 -22.25
N ASP A 279 -7.67 -16.20 -22.07
CA ASP A 279 -7.67 -17.38 -22.92
C ASP A 279 -8.28 -18.60 -22.20
N VAL A 280 -8.24 -19.76 -22.84
CA VAL A 280 -8.80 -21.03 -22.35
C VAL A 280 -8.45 -21.30 -20.89
N GLY A 281 -9.45 -21.68 -20.11
CA GLY A 281 -9.33 -21.97 -18.67
C GLY A 281 -9.63 -20.79 -17.75
N THR A 282 -9.68 -19.56 -18.27
CA THR A 282 -9.89 -18.35 -17.48
C THR A 282 -11.31 -18.23 -16.92
N LYS A 283 -11.41 -17.93 -15.61
CA LYS A 283 -12.57 -17.36 -14.92
C LYS A 283 -12.15 -16.05 -14.27
N LEU A 284 -12.57 -14.92 -14.85
CA LEU A 284 -12.13 -13.60 -14.41
C LEU A 284 -13.32 -12.72 -14.02
N LEU A 285 -13.26 -12.11 -12.84
CA LEU A 285 -14.16 -11.06 -12.38
C LEU A 285 -13.37 -9.75 -12.29
N ALA A 286 -13.69 -8.76 -13.12
CA ALA A 286 -13.08 -7.44 -13.11
C ALA A 286 -14.09 -6.37 -12.69
N GLU A 287 -14.01 -5.82 -11.48
CA GLU A 287 -14.98 -4.84 -10.97
C GLU A 287 -14.31 -3.57 -10.40
N GLY A 288 -14.94 -2.42 -10.61
CA GLY A 288 -14.45 -1.14 -10.09
C GLY A 288 -13.07 -0.73 -10.59
N ASN A 289 -12.54 -1.27 -11.69
CA ASN A 289 -11.25 -0.85 -12.25
C ASN A 289 -11.40 0.43 -13.07
N TYR A 290 -10.32 1.19 -13.20
CA TYR A 290 -10.27 2.41 -14.01
C TYR A 290 -9.30 2.22 -15.17
N PHE A 291 -9.82 2.28 -16.39
CA PHE A 291 -9.03 2.25 -17.62
C PHE A 291 -8.96 3.66 -18.19
N ASN A 292 -7.75 4.20 -18.28
CA ASN A 292 -7.47 5.53 -18.82
C ASN A 292 -6.48 5.44 -19.99
N ASN A 293 -6.88 5.91 -21.17
CA ASN A 293 -6.08 5.82 -22.39
C ASN A 293 -5.57 4.39 -22.66
N VAL A 294 -6.46 3.40 -22.49
CA VAL A 294 -6.18 2.00 -22.79
C VAL A 294 -6.79 1.68 -24.15
N LYS A 295 -5.94 1.41 -25.16
CA LYS A 295 -6.39 1.17 -26.53
C LYS A 295 -7.33 -0.02 -26.62
N THR A 296 -7.00 -1.13 -25.95
CA THR A 296 -7.83 -2.34 -25.93
C THR A 296 -7.96 -2.89 -24.51
N PRO A 297 -8.95 -2.44 -23.71
CA PRO A 297 -9.14 -2.91 -22.34
C PRO A 297 -9.37 -4.42 -22.22
N SER A 298 -10.01 -5.04 -23.21
CA SER A 298 -10.17 -6.49 -23.34
C SER A 298 -9.91 -6.91 -24.79
N THR A 299 -9.11 -7.96 -25.00
CA THR A 299 -8.88 -8.55 -26.34
C THR A 299 -10.16 -9.16 -26.92
N GLY A 300 -11.12 -9.49 -26.07
CA GLY A 300 -12.38 -10.11 -26.46
C GLY A 300 -12.26 -11.58 -26.86
N ASN A 301 -11.16 -12.25 -26.52
CA ASN A 301 -11.00 -13.68 -26.75
C ASN A 301 -12.13 -14.46 -26.04
N THR A 302 -12.87 -15.27 -26.80
CA THR A 302 -14.05 -16.01 -26.34
C THR A 302 -13.70 -17.32 -25.63
N ASN A 303 -12.44 -17.75 -25.67
CA ASN A 303 -11.98 -18.97 -25.00
C ASN A 303 -11.90 -18.79 -23.47
N GLY A 304 -11.70 -17.55 -23.01
CA GLY A 304 -11.77 -17.17 -21.60
C GLY A 304 -13.16 -16.70 -21.19
N ALA A 305 -13.57 -16.98 -19.94
CA ALA A 305 -14.82 -16.44 -19.39
C ALA A 305 -14.52 -15.23 -18.50
N VAL A 306 -14.99 -14.06 -18.93
CA VAL A 306 -14.77 -12.79 -18.23
C VAL A 306 -16.11 -12.15 -17.87
N PHE A 307 -16.23 -11.68 -16.63
CA PHE A 307 -17.27 -10.76 -16.19
C PHE A 307 -16.65 -9.43 -15.77
N ALA A 308 -16.84 -8.37 -16.55
CA ALA A 308 -16.37 -7.02 -16.27
C ALA A 308 -17.50 -6.00 -16.45
N PRO A 309 -18.32 -5.75 -15.42
CA PRO A 309 -19.51 -4.95 -15.58
C PRO A 309 -19.18 -3.47 -15.84
N THR A 310 -20.04 -2.83 -16.64
CA THR A 310 -19.99 -1.38 -16.93
C THR A 310 -21.32 -0.69 -16.68
N THR A 311 -22.37 -1.44 -16.33
CA THR A 311 -23.73 -0.93 -16.12
C THR A 311 -24.33 -1.49 -14.83
N SER A 312 -25.32 -0.78 -14.26
CA SER A 312 -26.06 -1.23 -13.07
C SER A 312 -26.79 -2.56 -13.27
N SER A 313 -27.26 -2.84 -14.49
CA SER A 313 -27.89 -4.12 -14.84
C SER A 313 -26.90 -5.27 -14.71
N MET A 314 -25.70 -5.12 -15.28
CA MET A 314 -24.63 -6.12 -15.11
C MET A 314 -24.22 -6.25 -13.63
N ASN A 315 -24.06 -5.14 -12.91
CA ASN A 315 -23.70 -5.15 -11.49
C ASN A 315 -24.64 -6.02 -10.65
N SER A 316 -25.94 -5.97 -10.93
CA SER A 316 -26.97 -6.70 -10.20
C SER A 316 -26.86 -8.22 -10.37
N GLN A 317 -26.24 -8.70 -11.46
CA GLN A 317 -26.06 -10.14 -11.73
C GLN A 317 -25.12 -10.82 -10.72
N CYS A 318 -24.25 -10.05 -10.05
CA CYS A 318 -23.36 -10.59 -9.02
C CYS A 318 -24.07 -10.95 -7.72
N SER A 319 -25.23 -10.34 -7.44
CA SER A 319 -25.93 -10.47 -6.16
C SER A 319 -26.22 -11.93 -5.77
N SER A 320 -26.63 -12.76 -6.74
CA SER A 320 -26.98 -14.16 -6.51
C SER A 320 -25.81 -15.03 -6.04
N THR A 321 -24.59 -14.71 -6.48
CA THR A 321 -23.40 -15.51 -6.17
C THR A 321 -22.56 -14.86 -5.07
N LEU A 322 -22.34 -13.55 -5.16
CA LEU A 322 -21.47 -12.80 -4.25
C LEU A 322 -22.20 -12.31 -2.99
N GLY A 323 -23.53 -12.25 -3.00
CA GLY A 323 -24.32 -11.63 -1.93
C GLY A 323 -24.25 -10.10 -1.93
N ARG A 324 -23.65 -9.51 -2.97
CA ARG A 324 -23.55 -8.07 -3.23
C ARG A 324 -23.57 -7.79 -4.72
N ASN A 325 -23.96 -6.58 -5.10
CA ASN A 325 -23.76 -6.13 -6.47
C ASN A 325 -22.26 -5.97 -6.74
N CYS A 326 -21.87 -6.19 -8.00
CA CYS A 326 -20.55 -5.79 -8.46
C CYS A 326 -20.48 -4.26 -8.65
N VAL A 327 -19.27 -3.75 -8.84
CA VAL A 327 -19.02 -2.34 -9.14
C VAL A 327 -18.61 -2.18 -10.60
N SER A 328 -19.20 -1.21 -11.31
CA SER A 328 -18.86 -0.93 -12.71
C SER A 328 -17.39 -0.53 -12.86
N ASN A 329 -16.76 -0.94 -13.96
CA ASN A 329 -15.48 -0.38 -14.39
C ASN A 329 -15.68 0.96 -15.10
N THR A 330 -14.70 1.85 -15.01
CA THR A 330 -14.66 3.13 -15.72
C THR A 330 -13.74 3.05 -16.93
N LEU A 331 -14.22 3.56 -18.07
CA LEU A 331 -13.47 3.68 -19.33
C LEU A 331 -13.35 5.16 -19.68
N ALA A 332 -12.16 5.73 -19.56
CA ALA A 332 -11.84 7.11 -19.91
C ALA A 332 -10.82 7.14 -21.05
N GLY A 333 -11.15 7.77 -22.18
CA GLY A 333 -10.27 7.80 -23.35
C GLY A 333 -9.83 6.41 -23.85
N SER A 334 -10.60 5.38 -23.54
CA SER A 334 -10.23 3.97 -23.72
C SER A 334 -11.18 3.25 -24.67
N GLY A 335 -10.73 2.11 -25.21
CA GLY A 335 -11.58 1.21 -25.97
C GLY A 335 -12.66 0.52 -25.11
N SER A 336 -13.35 -0.45 -25.70
CA SER A 336 -14.40 -1.21 -25.02
C SER A 336 -13.88 -2.44 -24.27
N LEU A 337 -14.59 -2.86 -23.23
CA LEU A 337 -14.41 -4.17 -22.57
C LEU A 337 -15.15 -5.27 -23.37
N THR A 338 -14.67 -5.57 -24.57
CA THR A 338 -15.28 -6.56 -25.48
C THR A 338 -15.35 -7.97 -24.87
N ASN A 339 -16.47 -8.66 -25.08
CA ASN A 339 -16.75 -10.04 -24.62
C ASN A 339 -16.54 -10.29 -23.12
N THR A 340 -16.88 -9.30 -22.29
CA THR A 340 -16.74 -9.37 -20.83
C THR A 340 -18.08 -9.44 -20.08
N ALA A 341 -19.18 -9.76 -20.75
CA ALA A 341 -20.51 -9.86 -20.13
C ALA A 341 -20.91 -11.30 -19.74
N ASN A 342 -19.95 -12.20 -19.56
CA ASN A 342 -20.22 -13.61 -19.27
C ASN A 342 -20.49 -13.82 -17.78
N SER A 343 -21.76 -13.73 -17.37
CA SER A 343 -22.17 -13.93 -15.97
C SER A 343 -21.86 -15.34 -15.44
N GLY A 344 -21.68 -16.32 -16.32
CA GLY A 344 -21.22 -17.66 -15.94
C GLY A 344 -19.83 -17.66 -15.30
N ALA A 345 -18.99 -16.66 -15.58
CA ALA A 345 -17.68 -16.51 -14.93
C ALA A 345 -17.81 -16.24 -13.41
N ILE A 346 -18.90 -15.59 -12.98
CA ILE A 346 -19.14 -15.24 -11.57
C ILE A 346 -19.28 -16.49 -10.70
N SER A 347 -19.82 -17.58 -11.25
CA SER A 347 -20.05 -18.84 -10.52
C SER A 347 -18.79 -19.45 -9.88
N ALA A 348 -17.61 -19.12 -10.40
CA ALA A 348 -16.33 -19.55 -9.83
C ALA A 348 -15.97 -18.83 -8.52
N PHE A 349 -16.57 -17.67 -8.22
CA PHE A 349 -16.20 -16.79 -7.12
C PHE A 349 -17.03 -17.06 -5.86
N THR A 350 -16.84 -18.24 -5.28
CA THR A 350 -17.57 -18.69 -4.08
C THR A 350 -16.83 -18.42 -2.77
N ALA A 351 -15.54 -18.10 -2.81
CA ALA A 351 -14.72 -17.86 -1.63
C ALA A 351 -15.21 -16.65 -0.83
N SER A 352 -15.30 -16.79 0.50
CA SER A 352 -15.78 -15.73 1.41
C SER A 352 -15.02 -14.42 1.23
N VAL A 353 -13.69 -14.50 1.05
CA VAL A 353 -12.80 -13.35 0.81
C VAL A 353 -13.15 -12.54 -0.44
N VAL A 354 -13.75 -13.16 -1.46
CA VAL A 354 -14.23 -12.46 -2.68
C VAL A 354 -15.60 -11.83 -2.43
N LYS A 355 -16.49 -12.56 -1.75
CA LYS A 355 -17.83 -12.07 -1.39
C LYS A 355 -17.75 -10.85 -0.47
N SER A 356 -16.82 -10.85 0.49
CA SER A 356 -16.59 -9.75 1.43
C SER A 356 -15.61 -8.69 0.91
N ALA A 357 -15.21 -8.74 -0.37
CA ALA A 357 -14.26 -7.76 -0.91
C ALA A 357 -14.86 -6.35 -0.89
N SER A 358 -14.13 -5.42 -0.29
CA SER A 358 -14.47 -4.00 -0.28
C SER A 358 -13.97 -3.35 -1.56
N VAL A 359 -14.86 -3.26 -2.55
CA VAL A 359 -14.60 -2.61 -3.85
C VAL A 359 -15.00 -1.14 -3.73
N MET A 360 -14.03 -0.23 -3.88
CA MET A 360 -14.29 1.21 -3.83
C MET A 360 -14.98 1.68 -5.11
N ASP A 361 -15.61 2.86 -5.01
CA ASP A 361 -16.16 3.56 -6.16
C ASP A 361 -15.06 3.77 -7.23
N PRO A 362 -15.34 3.46 -8.51
CA PRO A 362 -14.32 3.53 -9.54
C PRO A 362 -13.81 4.97 -9.74
N GLY A 363 -14.61 6.00 -9.47
CA GLY A 363 -14.18 7.40 -9.53
C GLY A 363 -13.09 7.77 -8.52
N ALA A 364 -12.97 7.03 -7.42
CA ALA A 364 -11.90 7.22 -6.41
C ALA A 364 -10.62 6.44 -6.72
N VAL A 365 -10.64 5.54 -7.72
CA VAL A 365 -9.53 4.60 -7.97
C VAL A 365 -8.27 5.31 -8.42
N ALA A 366 -8.36 6.21 -9.38
CA ALA A 366 -7.17 6.89 -9.91
C ALA A 366 -6.44 7.68 -8.80
N SER A 367 -7.16 8.47 -8.01
CA SER A 367 -6.58 9.24 -6.91
C SER A 367 -6.04 8.35 -5.79
N TYR A 368 -6.78 7.31 -5.38
CA TYR A 368 -6.30 6.35 -4.39
C TYR A 368 -5.03 5.64 -4.86
N VAL A 369 -5.03 5.10 -6.08
CA VAL A 369 -3.91 4.31 -6.59
C VAL A 369 -2.67 5.19 -6.78
N LEU A 370 -2.81 6.41 -7.31
CA LEU A 370 -1.69 7.36 -7.42
C LEU A 370 -1.11 7.73 -6.05
N ALA A 371 -1.95 7.87 -5.02
CA ALA A 371 -1.50 8.18 -3.67
C ALA A 371 -0.85 6.99 -2.94
N ASN A 372 -1.29 5.76 -3.20
CA ASN A 372 -0.95 4.60 -2.36
C ASN A 372 -0.10 3.52 -3.06
N ALA A 373 -0.15 3.38 -4.39
CA ALA A 373 0.55 2.28 -5.05
C ALA A 373 2.06 2.52 -5.20
N GLY A 374 2.84 1.50 -4.87
CA GLY A 374 4.29 1.45 -5.04
C GLY A 374 5.12 1.80 -3.80
N LEU A 375 6.41 1.91 -4.03
CA LEU A 375 7.46 2.09 -3.03
C LEU A 375 7.25 3.36 -2.18
N GLY A 376 7.55 3.27 -0.88
CA GLY A 376 7.55 4.41 0.06
C GLY A 376 6.16 4.88 0.49
N LYS A 377 5.10 4.25 -0.02
CA LYS A 377 3.69 4.56 0.33
C LYS A 377 3.10 3.56 1.31
N CYS A 378 3.82 2.48 1.55
CA CYS A 378 3.63 1.66 2.72
C CYS A 378 4.07 2.51 3.93
N SER A 379 3.12 2.97 4.75
CA SER A 379 3.43 3.79 5.92
C SER A 379 4.23 2.97 6.94
N LEU A 380 5.54 2.97 6.77
CA LEU A 380 6.45 2.54 7.81
C LEU A 380 6.31 3.50 8.97
N TYR A 381 5.90 2.93 10.09
CA TYR A 381 6.27 3.36 11.41
C TYR A 381 7.77 3.75 11.40
N HIS A 382 8.04 5.03 11.29
CA HIS A 382 9.31 5.61 11.70
C HIS A 382 9.21 5.78 13.22
N PRO A 383 10.11 5.22 14.03
CA PRO A 383 10.11 5.48 15.47
C PRO A 383 10.23 6.98 15.82
N ASP A 384 10.66 7.80 14.85
CA ASP A 384 10.78 9.26 14.95
C ASP A 384 9.66 10.05 14.25
N SER A 385 8.78 9.41 13.47
CA SER A 385 7.62 10.10 12.86
C SER A 385 6.39 9.77 13.67
N GLY A 386 5.73 10.79 14.22
CA GLY A 386 4.59 10.59 15.10
C GLY A 386 3.53 9.66 14.49
N LEU A 387 3.04 8.71 15.29
CA LEU A 387 1.92 7.86 14.90
C LEU A 387 0.66 8.74 14.78
N LEU A 388 0.10 8.82 13.59
CA LEU A 388 -1.18 9.49 13.35
C LEU A 388 -2.34 8.55 13.69
N VAL A 389 -3.12 8.93 14.70
CA VAL A 389 -4.34 8.24 15.15
C VAL A 389 -5.55 9.06 14.69
N TYR A 390 -6.34 8.49 13.79
CA TYR A 390 -7.60 9.11 13.35
C TYR A 390 -8.76 8.71 14.27
N VAL A 391 -9.49 9.71 14.77
CA VAL A 391 -10.81 9.51 15.39
C VAL A 391 -11.87 9.83 14.34
N SER A 392 -12.37 8.80 13.65
CA SER A 392 -13.31 8.93 12.53
C SER A 392 -14.76 8.58 12.87
N GLN A 393 -15.04 8.26 14.13
CA GLN A 393 -16.37 7.94 14.66
C GLN A 393 -16.45 8.32 16.13
N VAL A 394 -17.68 8.45 16.65
CA VAL A 394 -17.92 8.73 18.07
C VAL A 394 -17.43 7.56 18.90
N CYS A 395 -16.30 7.73 19.59
CA CYS A 395 -15.81 6.76 20.55
C CYS A 395 -16.61 6.88 21.85
N ARG A 396 -17.37 5.83 22.17
CA ARG A 396 -18.19 5.71 23.39
C ARG A 396 -17.56 4.66 24.30
N SER A 397 -17.39 4.99 25.58
CA SER A 397 -17.05 3.99 26.59
C SER A 397 -18.31 3.25 27.05
N ILE A 398 -18.21 1.92 27.16
CA ILE A 398 -19.19 1.04 27.81
C ILE A 398 -18.70 0.58 29.21
N VAL A 399 -17.51 1.04 29.63
CA VAL A 399 -16.84 0.69 30.89
C VAL A 399 -16.61 1.93 31.77
N GLU A 400 -16.68 1.74 33.09
CA GLU A 400 -16.70 2.75 34.17
C GLU A 400 -15.41 3.59 34.37
N GLU A 401 -14.40 3.44 33.52
CA GLU A 401 -13.18 4.25 33.63
C GLU A 401 -13.37 5.65 33.01
N SER A 402 -13.07 6.71 33.76
CA SER A 402 -13.31 8.12 33.39
C SER A 402 -12.28 8.76 32.45
N THR A 403 -11.14 8.10 32.17
CA THR A 403 -10.04 8.66 31.35
C THR A 403 -9.43 7.64 30.39
N SER A 404 -9.01 8.10 29.22
CA SER A 404 -8.15 7.35 28.28
C SER A 404 -6.70 7.81 28.43
N TYR A 405 -5.79 6.88 28.70
CA TYR A 405 -4.37 7.17 28.84
C TYR A 405 -3.64 7.09 27.50
N ILE A 406 -2.87 8.14 27.19
CA ILE A 406 -1.90 8.11 26.09
C ILE A 406 -0.56 7.70 26.72
N HIS A 407 -0.16 6.46 26.50
CA HIS A 407 1.02 5.85 27.14
C HIS A 407 2.33 6.06 26.35
N GLU A 408 2.29 6.73 25.19
CA GLU A 408 3.42 6.79 24.27
C GLU A 408 3.62 8.21 23.70
N SER A 409 4.89 8.61 23.59
CA SER A 409 5.37 9.80 22.87
C SER A 409 5.17 9.70 21.36
N ASN A 410 5.43 10.80 20.63
CA ASN A 410 5.40 10.86 19.16
C ASN A 410 4.03 10.43 18.60
N LYS A 411 2.96 11.15 18.95
CA LYS A 411 1.59 10.85 18.49
C LYS A 411 0.93 12.08 17.89
N THR A 412 0.16 11.91 16.83
CA THR A 412 -0.81 12.92 16.40
C THR A 412 -2.19 12.32 16.51
N ILE A 413 -3.08 12.92 17.30
CA ILE A 413 -4.47 12.52 17.43
C ILE A 413 -5.30 13.53 16.64
N LEU A 414 -5.92 13.08 15.56
CA LEU A 414 -6.67 13.95 14.64
C LEU A 414 -8.11 13.47 14.51
N GLY A 415 -9.07 14.33 14.83
CA GLY A 415 -10.48 14.06 14.55
C GLY A 415 -10.80 14.25 13.07
N LYS A 416 -11.63 13.37 12.50
CA LYS A 416 -12.06 13.45 11.10
C LYS A 416 -13.46 14.08 11.00
N GLY A 417 -13.53 15.27 10.41
CA GLY A 417 -14.79 16.01 10.22
C GLY A 417 -15.55 16.23 11.54
N SER A 418 -16.89 16.17 11.49
CA SER A 418 -17.75 16.26 12.69
C SER A 418 -17.79 14.98 13.54
N SER A 419 -17.14 13.90 13.09
CA SER A 419 -17.13 12.58 13.73
C SER A 419 -15.97 12.38 14.71
N GLY A 420 -15.02 13.32 14.79
CA GLY A 420 -13.90 13.30 15.73
C GLY A 420 -14.36 13.57 17.16
N TRP A 421 -15.01 12.59 17.80
CA TRP A 421 -15.69 12.80 19.08
C TRP A 421 -15.39 11.68 20.09
N ILE A 422 -14.89 12.07 21.27
CA ILE A 422 -14.75 11.24 22.47
C ILE A 422 -15.88 11.60 23.43
N LYS A 423 -16.71 10.60 23.79
CA LYS A 423 -17.85 10.80 24.69
C LYS A 423 -17.68 9.96 25.97
N GLY A 424 -17.81 10.59 27.14
CA GLY A 424 -17.78 9.93 28.44
C GLY A 424 -16.40 9.80 29.10
N LYS A 425 -15.32 10.24 28.44
CA LYS A 425 -13.95 10.17 28.96
C LYS A 425 -13.12 11.41 28.63
N GLY A 426 -12.16 11.74 29.50
CA GLY A 426 -11.06 12.68 29.22
C GLY A 426 -9.82 12.02 28.59
N LEU A 427 -8.87 12.83 28.13
CA LEU A 427 -7.54 12.39 27.66
C LEU A 427 -6.46 12.70 28.71
N ARG A 428 -5.58 11.74 29.00
CA ARG A 428 -4.48 11.92 29.96
C ARG A 428 -3.12 11.64 29.33
N LEU A 429 -2.23 12.63 29.39
CA LEU A 429 -0.83 12.58 28.95
C LEU A 429 0.05 12.66 30.20
N ASN A 430 0.89 11.64 30.43
CA ASN A 430 1.77 11.58 31.59
C ASN A 430 3.15 11.06 31.19
N GLY A 431 4.20 11.88 31.36
CA GLY A 431 5.56 11.43 31.07
C GLY A 431 5.91 11.32 29.58
N ILE A 432 5.16 11.97 28.68
CA ILE A 432 5.29 11.78 27.23
C ILE A 432 5.76 13.05 26.51
N SER A 433 6.27 12.89 25.29
CA SER A 433 6.75 14.02 24.49
C SER A 433 6.30 13.98 23.03
N ASN A 434 6.26 15.14 22.38
CA ASN A 434 5.98 15.28 20.93
C ASN A 434 4.60 14.71 20.56
N VAL A 435 3.55 15.29 21.13
CA VAL A 435 2.17 14.88 20.89
C VAL A 435 1.36 16.03 20.32
N ILE A 436 0.66 15.80 19.21
CA ILE A 436 -0.27 16.74 18.60
C ILE A 436 -1.69 16.24 18.83
N ILE A 437 -2.61 17.08 19.27
CA ILE A 437 -4.04 16.76 19.42
C ILE A 437 -4.82 17.83 18.69
N GLN A 438 -5.53 17.44 17.63
CA GLN A 438 -6.24 18.37 16.77
C GLN A 438 -7.63 17.89 16.37
N ASN A 439 -8.58 18.82 16.28
CA ASN A 439 -9.93 18.59 15.75
C ASN A 439 -10.74 17.51 16.50
N ILE A 440 -10.50 17.34 17.81
CA ILE A 440 -11.24 16.41 18.67
C ILE A 440 -12.28 17.15 19.51
N ARG A 441 -13.50 16.62 19.52
CA ARG A 441 -14.56 16.96 20.48
C ARG A 441 -14.51 16.00 21.67
N ILE A 442 -14.57 16.52 22.90
CA ILE A 442 -14.66 15.73 24.14
C ILE A 442 -15.89 16.19 24.92
N SER A 443 -16.78 15.28 25.32
CA SER A 443 -17.99 15.66 26.07
C SER A 443 -18.52 14.58 26.99
N ASP A 444 -19.48 14.97 27.84
CA ASP A 444 -20.24 14.07 28.73
C ASP A 444 -19.37 13.34 29.76
N ILE A 445 -18.31 14.01 30.23
CA ILE A 445 -17.40 13.47 31.25
C ILE A 445 -18.10 13.48 32.61
N ASN A 446 -17.99 12.38 33.36
CA ASN A 446 -18.60 12.26 34.68
C ASN A 446 -17.76 13.01 35.74
N PRO A 447 -18.30 14.07 36.40
CA PRO A 447 -17.58 14.87 37.38
C PRO A 447 -17.39 14.21 38.76
N GLN A 448 -17.99 13.04 39.03
CA GLN A 448 -17.96 12.40 40.36
C GLN A 448 -16.68 11.58 40.67
N TYR A 449 -15.73 11.47 39.74
CA TYR A 449 -14.51 10.66 39.94
C TYR A 449 -13.33 11.51 40.44
N VAL A 450 -12.71 11.08 41.55
CA VAL A 450 -11.51 11.73 42.14
C VAL A 450 -10.33 11.60 41.16
N TRP A 451 -9.64 12.71 40.88
CA TRP A 451 -8.66 12.90 39.79
C TRP A 451 -9.23 13.13 38.38
N GLY A 452 -10.45 13.69 38.32
CA GLY A 452 -10.71 14.85 37.46
C GLY A 452 -11.55 14.54 36.23
N GLY A 453 -12.79 15.02 36.21
CA GLY A 453 -13.62 15.15 35.01
C GLY A 453 -13.05 16.13 33.97
N ASP A 454 -11.74 16.15 33.79
CA ASP A 454 -10.99 16.99 32.88
C ASP A 454 -11.10 16.41 31.47
N ALA A 455 -11.33 17.27 30.49
CA ALA A 455 -11.30 16.87 29.09
C ALA A 455 -9.90 16.48 28.63
N LEU A 456 -8.88 17.13 29.19
CA LEU A 456 -7.48 16.91 28.88
C LEU A 456 -6.62 17.19 30.13
N TYR A 457 -5.82 16.21 30.54
CA TYR A 457 -4.85 16.30 31.62
C TYR A 457 -3.44 16.07 31.06
N ILE A 458 -2.52 17.00 31.30
CA ILE A 458 -1.13 16.92 30.83
C ILE A 458 -0.19 17.09 32.02
N ASP A 459 0.66 16.09 32.25
CA ASP A 459 1.57 16.04 33.37
C ASP A 459 2.92 15.47 32.95
N ASN A 460 4.01 16.03 33.48
CA ASN A 460 5.39 15.63 33.19
C ASN A 460 5.67 15.37 31.67
N SER A 461 5.08 16.17 30.78
CA SER A 461 5.08 15.96 29.34
C SER A 461 5.60 17.19 28.59
N SER A 462 6.31 17.01 27.47
CA SER A 462 6.95 18.11 26.71
C SER A 462 6.58 18.11 25.22
N LYS A 463 6.65 19.26 24.53
CA LYS A 463 6.30 19.37 23.10
C LYS A 463 4.89 18.82 22.78
N VAL A 464 3.91 19.21 23.59
CA VAL A 464 2.50 18.87 23.36
C VAL A 464 1.83 20.05 22.66
N TRP A 465 1.25 19.81 21.48
CA TRP A 465 0.49 20.80 20.73
C TRP A 465 -1.00 20.43 20.72
N VAL A 466 -1.84 21.33 21.22
CA VAL A 466 -3.30 21.14 21.28
C VAL A 466 -3.95 22.26 20.49
N ASP A 467 -4.75 21.91 19.47
CA ASP A 467 -5.29 22.88 18.52
C ASP A 467 -6.70 22.50 18.01
N HIS A 468 -7.58 23.47 17.77
CA HIS A 468 -8.93 23.24 17.20
C HIS A 468 -9.78 22.15 17.90
N ASN A 469 -9.69 21.98 19.23
CA ASN A 469 -10.47 21.00 20.01
C ASN A 469 -11.67 21.66 20.72
N TYR A 470 -12.74 20.89 21.02
CA TYR A 470 -13.98 21.39 21.65
C TYR A 470 -14.41 20.56 22.87
N GLY A 471 -14.69 21.20 24.01
CA GLY A 471 -15.19 20.55 25.25
C GLY A 471 -16.59 21.02 25.66
N PHE A 472 -17.50 20.11 26.06
CA PHE A 472 -18.82 20.47 26.64
C PHE A 472 -19.20 19.61 27.86
N GLY A 473 -19.59 20.25 28.97
CA GLY A 473 -20.11 19.63 30.20
C GLY A 473 -20.17 20.63 31.37
N ALA A 474 -20.90 20.33 32.45
CA ALA A 474 -20.94 21.18 33.65
C ALA A 474 -19.57 21.13 34.36
N ALA A 475 -18.78 22.20 34.17
CA ALA A 475 -17.42 22.44 34.67
C ALA A 475 -16.33 21.41 34.27
N PRO A 476 -15.79 21.48 33.04
CA PRO A 476 -14.53 20.86 32.67
C PRO A 476 -13.37 21.86 32.83
N GLN A 477 -12.33 21.50 33.59
CA GLN A 477 -11.09 22.27 33.66
C GLN A 477 -10.06 21.67 32.68
N ILE A 478 -9.17 22.52 32.14
CA ILE A 478 -7.91 22.07 31.54
C ILE A 478 -6.86 22.23 32.64
N THR A 479 -6.43 21.12 33.24
CA THR A 479 -5.40 21.13 34.28
C THR A 479 -4.03 20.90 33.64
N ILE A 480 -3.13 21.88 33.75
CA ILE A 480 -1.73 21.79 33.29
C ILE A 480 -0.83 21.79 34.53
N SER A 481 -0.16 20.67 34.82
CA SER A 481 0.85 20.58 35.88
C SER A 481 2.27 20.54 35.29
N ASN A 482 3.07 21.56 35.63
CA ASN A 482 4.55 21.59 35.56
C ASN A 482 5.25 21.27 34.22
N ASN A 483 5.06 22.01 33.11
CA ASN A 483 6.04 22.02 31.99
C ASN A 483 6.16 23.37 31.24
N TYR A 484 7.40 23.69 30.85
CA TYR A 484 7.92 24.90 30.20
C TYR A 484 7.70 24.86 28.67
N PHE A 485 7.22 25.94 28.05
CA PHE A 485 7.01 26.04 26.58
C PHE A 485 8.05 26.99 25.94
N ASP A 486 8.74 26.56 24.88
CA ASP A 486 9.28 27.42 23.82
C ASP A 486 8.57 27.08 22.49
N GLY A 487 7.66 27.94 22.00
CA GLY A 487 7.94 28.99 21.02
C GLY A 487 8.00 28.40 19.61
N GLN A 488 6.95 28.44 18.79
CA GLN A 488 6.46 29.63 18.07
C GLN A 488 5.02 29.41 17.58
N SER A 489 4.10 30.30 17.93
CA SER A 489 2.79 30.43 17.25
C SER A 489 2.48 31.91 17.04
N ALA A 490 2.47 32.34 15.78
CA ALA A 490 1.98 33.64 15.34
C ALA A 490 0.55 33.50 14.81
N GLY A 491 -0.40 34.26 15.38
CA GLY A 491 -1.59 34.78 14.68
C GLY A 491 -2.96 34.09 14.86
N GLY A 492 -3.69 34.46 15.95
CA GLY A 492 -5.17 34.60 16.15
C GLY A 492 -6.18 33.52 15.72
N SER A 493 -7.21 33.09 16.48
CA SER A 493 -7.85 33.55 17.73
C SER A 493 -8.42 32.34 18.50
N GLY A 494 -8.29 32.30 19.85
CA GLY A 494 -8.77 31.22 20.71
C GLY A 494 -9.90 31.61 21.67
N VAL A 495 -10.40 30.66 22.48
CA VAL A 495 -11.02 30.94 23.79
C VAL A 495 -10.79 29.78 24.78
N LEU A 496 -9.91 30.02 25.76
CA LEU A 496 -9.97 29.45 27.12
C LEU A 496 -10.95 30.34 27.91
N THR A 497 -11.99 29.77 28.56
CA THR A 497 -12.86 30.56 29.45
C THR A 497 -12.64 30.16 30.92
N ASN A 498 -12.41 31.17 31.78
CA ASN A 498 -12.62 31.11 33.22
C ASN A 498 -13.11 32.48 33.73
N THR A 499 -14.19 32.50 34.50
CA THR A 499 -14.55 33.51 35.51
C THR A 499 -15.45 32.79 36.54
N ALA A 500 -15.36 32.94 37.86
CA ALA A 500 -14.59 33.83 38.73
C ALA A 500 -14.51 33.24 40.16
N ASN A 501 -13.39 33.39 40.86
CA ASN A 501 -13.33 34.12 42.14
C ASN A 501 -11.87 34.30 42.62
N SER A 502 -11.57 35.57 42.92
CA SER A 502 -10.40 36.21 43.52
C SER A 502 -9.24 35.36 44.07
N GLY A 503 -8.04 35.60 43.53
CA GLY A 503 -6.79 35.39 44.26
C GLY A 503 -5.57 35.05 43.38
N ALA A 504 -4.84 36.08 42.95
CA ALA A 504 -3.50 36.04 42.32
C ALA A 504 -3.39 35.43 40.90
N ILE A 505 -3.61 36.27 39.88
CA ILE A 505 -3.03 36.11 38.54
C ILE A 505 -1.93 37.17 38.39
N SER A 506 -0.68 36.74 38.21
CA SER A 506 0.36 37.60 37.63
C SER A 506 0.29 37.49 36.10
N ALA A 507 -0.20 38.55 35.46
CA ALA A 507 -0.14 38.71 34.01
C ALA A 507 1.30 38.90 33.55
N PHE A 508 1.71 38.22 32.46
CA PHE A 508 2.90 38.60 31.71
C PHE A 508 2.49 39.06 30.31
N THR A 509 2.73 40.34 30.05
CA THR A 509 2.75 40.96 28.73
C THR A 509 4.11 40.70 28.07
N ALA A 510 4.13 40.42 26.77
CA ALA A 510 5.33 40.52 25.95
C ALA A 510 5.01 41.31 24.68
N SER A 511 5.56 42.50 24.59
CA SER A 511 5.55 43.35 23.39
C SER A 511 6.73 43.01 22.47
N ALA A 512 6.49 42.98 21.17
CA ALA A 512 7.16 43.81 20.15
C ALA A 512 7.15 43.12 18.78
N VAL A 513 6.53 43.80 17.82
CA VAL A 513 6.62 43.52 16.37
C VAL A 513 7.71 44.44 15.78
N LYS A 514 8.61 43.86 14.99
CA LYS A 514 9.31 44.47 13.83
C LYS A 514 9.36 43.33 12.81
N SER A 515 8.86 43.40 11.58
CA SER A 515 8.56 44.51 10.68
C SER A 515 7.77 43.93 9.50
N ALA A 516 6.60 44.48 9.19
CA ALA A 516 6.04 44.48 7.84
C ALA A 516 4.95 45.57 7.76
N SER A 517 5.05 46.36 6.71
CA SER A 517 4.40 47.65 6.48
C SER A 517 2.90 47.52 6.15
N ILE A 518 2.09 48.23 6.92
CA ILE A 518 0.87 49.01 6.60
C ILE A 518 0.08 48.63 5.32
N MET A 519 -1.17 48.20 5.53
CA MET A 519 -2.35 48.88 4.95
C MET A 519 -3.53 48.85 5.95
N ASP A 520 -4.36 49.88 5.84
CA ASP A 520 -5.20 50.60 6.82
C ASP A 520 -6.40 49.81 7.46
N PRO A 521 -6.76 50.02 8.75
CA PRO A 521 -7.92 49.43 9.39
C PRO A 521 -9.14 50.35 9.24
N GLY A 522 -10.00 50.03 8.28
CA GLY A 522 -11.17 50.87 8.00
C GLY A 522 -12.32 50.17 7.27
N ALA A 523 -12.67 48.93 7.64
CA ALA A 523 -13.98 48.33 7.33
C ALA A 523 -14.20 47.01 8.07
N VAL A 524 -14.66 47.07 9.32
CA VAL A 524 -15.47 45.99 9.91
C VAL A 524 -16.89 46.54 9.99
N PRO A 525 -17.84 45.98 9.23
CA PRO A 525 -18.86 45.19 9.91
C PRO A 525 -19.31 43.93 9.13
N SER A 526 -19.64 42.88 9.90
CA SER A 526 -20.47 41.69 9.57
C SER A 526 -19.86 40.29 9.36
N TYR A 527 -18.55 40.06 9.49
CA TYR A 527 -18.00 38.69 9.25
C TYR A 527 -17.88 37.75 10.48
N VAL A 528 -18.21 38.21 11.70
CA VAL A 528 -17.91 37.45 12.94
C VAL A 528 -18.99 36.43 13.34
N LEU A 529 -20.13 36.35 12.65
CA LEU A 529 -21.20 35.40 12.97
C LEU A 529 -21.33 34.19 12.01
N ALA A 530 -20.44 34.02 11.03
CA ALA A 530 -20.61 32.99 9.99
C ALA A 530 -19.62 31.81 10.02
N ASN A 531 -18.61 31.79 10.91
CA ASN A 531 -17.55 30.77 10.87
C ASN A 531 -17.29 30.02 12.20
N ALA A 532 -18.31 29.88 13.06
CA ALA A 532 -18.24 29.02 14.26
C ALA A 532 -18.78 27.59 14.00
N GLY A 533 -18.49 27.01 12.83
CA GLY A 533 -19.04 25.72 12.41
C GLY A 533 -17.97 24.69 12.03
N LEU A 534 -18.05 23.51 12.64
CA LEU A 534 -17.34 22.29 12.22
C LEU A 534 -17.66 21.99 10.74
N GLY A 535 -16.64 21.90 9.89
CA GLY A 535 -16.82 21.42 8.50
C GLY A 535 -15.94 22.02 7.40
N LYS A 536 -14.80 22.68 7.70
CA LYS A 536 -13.98 23.31 6.66
C LYS A 536 -12.48 23.00 6.73
N ILE A 537 -12.13 21.72 6.92
CA ILE A 537 -10.80 21.23 6.57
C ILE A 537 -11.01 19.95 5.75
N ASN A 538 -10.75 20.04 4.44
CA ASN A 538 -10.78 18.93 3.49
C ASN A 538 -9.43 18.21 3.46
#